data_AF-A0A5C3NBM2-F1
#
_entry.id   AF-A0A5C3NBM2-F1
#
_cell.length_a   1.000
_cell.length_b   1.000
_cell.length_c   1.000
_cell.angle_alpha   90.00
_cell.angle_beta   90.00
_cell.angle_gamma   90.00
#
_symmetry.space_group_name_H-M   'P 1'
#
loop_
_entity.id
_entity.type
_entity.pdbx_description
1 polymer ?
#
loop_
_entity_poly.entity_id
_entity_poly.type
_entity_poly.pdbx_seq_one_letter_code
_entity_poly.pdbx_strand_id
1 'polypeptide(L)'
;MAAPTHDAPRPRKPRKESVEIEGRVLPVSPVLDALFYWMAERDAIRRRKAAGEAAPWTNDPILAEYKFTNVFRVFDRTSQYVLRNVINRGSQDLYETCFRVMLFRSFNRISTWELLDSELDLTWANFNYNAYRRVLQEGDVDGAIYGHAYILIAPNAYGGRKSYENHLGLLQHMLEDGLPEKLVNAACMKEAESIVSSYKGMGPFLSFQLLLDLNMTPHFQFSEDEWAICGPGAAEGLQKIFGCGVKGIELEVMKYLRDTQYKHWERLGITDLPRLHDGRLGIALVDLEHSLCECEKYARVKYPRISGKRKTYKRLYLATELPLDLVLPEKWTPRGGTSGTPISISHLPDNEPLTELEDSDPEYEISHIVREALIPEGGMEYLVRWVGWTPEWDLWLAESELRDAPEVLKDWSERRNKRKRRPKKNW
;
A
#
# COMPACT_ATOMS: atom_id res chain seq x y z
N MET A 1 -73.23 3.07 -17.91
CA MET A 1 -71.96 3.67 -18.36
C MET A 1 -70.94 3.45 -17.26
N ALA A 2 -70.00 2.52 -17.45
CA ALA A 2 -68.91 2.28 -16.50
C ALA A 2 -67.73 3.19 -16.88
N ALA A 3 -67.22 3.94 -15.91
CA ALA A 3 -66.09 4.83 -16.10
C ALA A 3 -64.78 4.03 -16.30
N PRO A 4 -63.88 4.44 -17.21
CA PRO A 4 -62.61 3.77 -17.40
C PRO A 4 -61.65 4.18 -16.28
N THR A 5 -61.21 3.20 -15.50
CA THR A 5 -60.10 3.36 -14.54
C THR A 5 -58.81 3.53 -15.31
N HIS A 6 -58.26 4.75 -15.32
CA HIS A 6 -56.88 5.01 -15.75
C HIS A 6 -55.92 4.37 -14.74
N ASP A 7 -55.36 3.22 -15.12
CA ASP A 7 -54.23 2.62 -14.40
C ASP A 7 -52.99 3.49 -14.67
N ALA A 8 -52.50 4.17 -13.63
CA ALA A 8 -51.25 4.92 -13.71
C ALA A 8 -50.08 3.94 -13.96
N PRO A 9 -49.12 4.25 -14.86
CA PRO A 9 -48.01 3.36 -15.13
C PRO A 9 -47.17 3.15 -13.87
N ARG A 10 -47.07 1.90 -13.43
CA ARG A 10 -46.21 1.50 -12.31
C ARG A 10 -44.77 1.98 -12.59
N PRO A 11 -44.06 2.54 -11.60
CA PRO A 11 -42.67 2.96 -11.79
C PRO A 11 -41.84 1.75 -12.26
N ARG A 12 -41.22 1.88 -13.43
CA ARG A 12 -40.27 0.87 -13.94
C ARG A 12 -39.16 0.74 -12.88
N LYS A 13 -38.95 -0.47 -12.36
CA LYS A 13 -37.81 -0.76 -11.49
C LYS A 13 -36.54 -0.30 -12.21
N PRO A 14 -35.63 0.45 -11.56
CA PRO A 14 -34.39 0.87 -12.20
C PRO A 14 -33.67 -0.39 -12.71
N ARG A 15 -33.32 -0.40 -14.00
CA ARG A 15 -32.47 -1.46 -14.55
C ARG A 15 -31.17 -1.41 -13.74
N LYS A 16 -30.80 -2.53 -13.13
CA LYS A 16 -29.47 -2.66 -12.52
C LYS A 16 -28.47 -2.55 -13.67
N GLU A 17 -27.66 -1.49 -13.66
CA GLU A 17 -26.58 -1.35 -14.63
C GLU A 17 -25.61 -2.52 -14.47
N SER A 18 -25.08 -3.00 -15.59
CA SER A 18 -24.13 -4.10 -15.64
C SER A 18 -23.15 -3.90 -16.78
N VAL A 19 -21.95 -4.46 -16.62
CA VAL A 19 -20.90 -4.48 -17.64
C VAL A 19 -20.45 -5.91 -17.90
N GLU A 20 -20.02 -6.21 -19.12
CA GLU A 20 -19.44 -7.50 -19.46
C GLU A 20 -17.92 -7.39 -19.51
N ILE A 21 -17.23 -8.18 -18.70
CA ILE A 21 -15.76 -8.22 -18.61
C ILE A 21 -15.34 -9.70 -18.52
N GLU A 22 -14.42 -10.14 -19.38
CA GLU A 22 -13.95 -11.54 -19.43
C GLU A 22 -15.10 -12.57 -19.47
N GLY A 23 -16.14 -12.27 -20.27
CA GLY A 23 -17.34 -13.12 -20.42
C GLY A 23 -18.23 -13.19 -19.17
N ARG A 24 -17.99 -12.35 -18.15
CA ARG A 24 -18.83 -12.24 -16.94
C ARG A 24 -19.66 -10.97 -16.99
N VAL A 25 -20.97 -11.10 -16.77
CA VAL A 25 -21.87 -9.95 -16.57
C VAL A 25 -21.82 -9.52 -15.10
N LEU A 26 -21.19 -8.39 -14.83
CA LEU A 26 -20.98 -7.84 -13.50
C LEU A 26 -21.98 -6.71 -13.24
N PRO A 27 -22.70 -6.68 -12.10
CA PRO A 27 -23.52 -5.52 -11.74
C PRO A 27 -22.64 -4.30 -11.50
N VAL A 28 -23.19 -3.08 -11.61
CA VAL A 28 -22.48 -1.84 -11.27
C VAL A 28 -23.18 -1.15 -10.11
N SER A 29 -22.40 -0.75 -9.11
CA SER A 29 -22.87 0.05 -7.97
C SER A 29 -22.46 1.52 -8.09
N PRO A 30 -23.08 2.44 -7.32
CA PRO A 30 -22.68 3.85 -7.25
C PRO A 30 -21.25 4.10 -6.76
N VAL A 31 -20.55 3.06 -6.28
CA VAL A 31 -19.14 3.15 -5.88
C VAL A 31 -18.23 3.38 -7.10
N LEU A 32 -18.65 2.97 -8.30
CA LEU A 32 -17.93 3.28 -9.54
C LEU A 32 -17.76 4.79 -9.72
N ASP A 33 -18.85 5.53 -9.57
CA ASP A 33 -18.87 6.99 -9.73
C ASP A 33 -18.05 7.65 -8.63
N ALA A 34 -18.10 7.10 -7.41
CA ALA A 34 -17.28 7.58 -6.31
C ALA A 34 -15.78 7.36 -6.53
N LEU A 35 -15.36 6.28 -7.20
CA LEU A 35 -13.95 6.06 -7.52
C LEU A 35 -13.42 7.18 -8.42
N PHE A 36 -14.09 7.45 -9.54
CA PHE A 36 -13.66 8.47 -10.49
C PHE A 36 -13.77 9.89 -9.95
N TYR A 37 -14.81 10.17 -9.15
CA TYR A 37 -14.91 11.41 -8.39
C TYR A 37 -13.77 11.55 -7.36
N TRP A 38 -13.52 10.51 -6.57
CA TRP A 38 -12.49 10.52 -5.53
C TRP A 38 -11.11 10.80 -6.13
N MET A 39 -10.76 10.14 -7.26
CA MET A 39 -9.48 10.38 -7.92
C MET A 39 -9.34 11.85 -8.38
N ALA A 40 -10.37 12.38 -9.04
CA ALA A 40 -10.35 13.77 -9.52
C ALA A 40 -10.24 14.77 -8.36
N GLU A 41 -11.09 14.65 -7.35
CA GLU A 41 -11.11 15.59 -6.22
C GLU A 41 -9.86 15.44 -5.34
N ARG A 42 -9.38 14.22 -5.11
CA ARG A 42 -8.19 13.99 -4.29
C ARG A 42 -6.93 14.57 -4.93
N ASP A 43 -6.78 14.43 -6.25
CA ASP A 43 -5.69 15.07 -6.98
C ASP A 43 -5.83 16.60 -7.03
N ALA A 44 -7.06 17.12 -7.18
CA ALA A 44 -7.32 18.55 -7.10
C ALA A 44 -6.92 19.13 -5.75
N ILE A 45 -7.26 18.48 -4.62
CA ILE A 45 -6.81 18.89 -3.27
C ILE A 45 -5.29 19.01 -3.21
N ARG A 46 -4.56 18.01 -3.74
CA ARG A 46 -3.09 18.01 -3.76
C ARG A 46 -2.56 19.20 -4.57
N ARG A 47 -3.12 19.46 -5.76
CA ARG A 47 -2.71 20.58 -6.62
C ARG A 47 -3.00 21.95 -6.00
N ARG A 48 -4.17 22.14 -5.38
CA ARG A 48 -4.51 23.38 -4.65
C ARG A 48 -3.52 23.65 -3.51
N LYS A 49 -3.18 22.62 -2.73
CA LYS A 49 -2.16 22.71 -1.68
C LYS A 49 -0.77 23.04 -2.24
N ALA A 50 -0.35 22.38 -3.31
CA ALA A 50 0.92 22.65 -3.97
C ALA A 50 0.99 24.07 -4.57
N ALA A 51 -0.15 24.62 -5.00
CA ALA A 51 -0.27 25.99 -5.47
C ALA A 51 -0.32 27.04 -4.33
N GLY A 52 -0.29 26.62 -3.06
CA GLY A 52 -0.37 27.51 -1.90
C GLY A 52 -1.75 28.14 -1.70
N GLU A 53 -2.80 27.54 -2.25
CA GLU A 53 -4.17 28.02 -2.04
C GLU A 53 -4.60 27.87 -0.58
N ALA A 54 -5.41 28.82 -0.10
CA ALA A 54 -5.96 28.78 1.25
C ALA A 54 -7.03 27.70 1.41
N ALA A 55 -7.15 27.15 2.61
CA ALA A 55 -8.23 26.23 2.96
C ALA A 55 -9.63 26.93 2.94
N PRO A 56 -10.73 26.18 2.75
CA PRO A 56 -10.79 24.73 2.55
C PRO A 56 -10.43 24.30 1.12
N TRP A 57 -9.62 23.24 0.98
CA TRP A 57 -9.20 22.72 -0.32
C TRP A 57 -10.23 21.82 -1.01
N THR A 58 -11.36 21.53 -0.38
CA THR A 58 -12.46 20.74 -0.96
C THR A 58 -13.77 21.06 -0.25
N ASN A 59 -14.88 20.87 -0.96
CA ASN A 59 -16.22 20.91 -0.39
C ASN A 59 -16.75 19.51 -0.02
N ASP A 60 -16.00 18.44 -0.32
CA ASP A 60 -16.38 17.09 0.11
C ASP A 60 -16.05 16.91 1.61
N PRO A 61 -17.06 16.70 2.47
CA PRO A 61 -16.84 16.62 3.91
C PRO A 61 -16.03 15.39 4.32
N ILE A 62 -16.09 14.30 3.56
CA ILE A 62 -15.35 13.06 3.86
C ILE A 62 -13.87 13.26 3.54
N LEU A 63 -13.54 13.89 2.42
CA LEU A 63 -12.15 14.22 2.05
C LEU A 63 -11.55 15.32 2.93
N ALA A 64 -12.39 16.19 3.51
CA ALA A 64 -11.96 17.19 4.49
C ALA A 64 -11.69 16.58 5.88
N GLU A 65 -12.52 15.61 6.31
CA GLU A 65 -12.47 15.04 7.65
C GLU A 65 -11.45 13.89 7.79
N TYR A 66 -11.32 13.03 6.78
CA TYR A 66 -10.52 11.80 6.89
C TYR A 66 -9.23 11.84 6.05
N LYS A 67 -8.18 11.20 6.56
CA LYS A 67 -6.88 11.10 5.88
C LYS A 67 -6.99 10.11 4.72
N PHE A 68 -6.48 10.47 3.54
CA PHE A 68 -6.32 9.56 2.41
C PHE A 68 -4.95 9.78 1.77
N THR A 69 -4.38 8.74 1.18
CA THR A 69 -3.19 8.88 0.34
C THR A 69 -3.52 9.66 -0.94
N ASN A 70 -2.52 9.98 -1.74
CA ASN A 70 -2.71 10.65 -3.03
C ASN A 70 -3.06 9.65 -4.13
N VAL A 71 -3.59 10.14 -5.26
CA VAL A 71 -3.87 9.30 -6.43
C VAL A 71 -2.59 8.65 -6.97
N PHE A 72 -1.54 9.47 -7.12
CA PHE A 72 -0.22 9.02 -7.52
C PHE A 72 0.62 8.80 -6.25
N ARG A 73 0.96 7.53 -5.97
CA ARG A 73 1.70 7.11 -4.77
C ARG A 73 2.97 7.92 -4.56
N VAL A 74 3.63 8.32 -5.64
CA VAL A 74 4.87 9.12 -5.58
C VAL A 74 4.72 10.37 -4.71
N PHE A 75 3.54 10.98 -4.67
CA PHE A 75 3.27 12.19 -3.89
C PHE A 75 2.93 11.93 -2.42
N ASP A 76 2.88 10.68 -1.97
CA ASP A 76 2.73 10.36 -0.55
C ASP A 76 3.98 10.75 0.23
N ARG A 77 3.80 11.16 1.48
CA ARG A 77 4.89 11.64 2.36
C ARG A 77 6.07 10.67 2.41
N THR A 78 5.80 9.38 2.61
CA THR A 78 6.86 8.35 2.67
C THR A 78 7.58 8.20 1.33
N SER A 79 6.87 8.21 0.20
CA SER A 79 7.50 8.13 -1.12
C SER A 79 8.32 9.38 -1.44
N GLN A 80 7.84 10.56 -1.04
CA GLN A 80 8.58 11.82 -1.15
C GLN A 80 9.85 11.83 -0.27
N TYR A 81 9.79 11.20 0.91
CA TYR A 81 10.97 11.02 1.77
C TYR A 81 11.98 10.07 1.12
N VAL A 82 11.52 8.91 0.62
CA VAL A 82 12.36 7.94 -0.10
C VAL A 82 13.05 8.60 -1.28
N LEU A 83 12.32 9.36 -2.10
CA LEU A 83 12.93 10.07 -3.23
C LEU A 83 14.05 11.02 -2.81
N ARG A 84 13.77 11.90 -1.84
CA ARG A 84 14.71 12.97 -1.46
C ARG A 84 15.88 12.48 -0.65
N ASN A 85 15.64 11.61 0.32
CA ASN A 85 16.61 11.30 1.37
C ASN A 85 17.23 9.91 1.21
N VAL A 86 16.62 9.02 0.43
CA VAL A 86 17.12 7.64 0.21
C VAL A 86 17.69 7.49 -1.20
N ILE A 87 16.91 7.84 -2.23
CA ILE A 87 17.31 7.65 -3.64
C ILE A 87 18.29 8.74 -4.09
N ASN A 88 17.90 10.01 -3.96
CA ASN A 88 18.67 11.15 -4.49
C ASN A 88 19.86 11.58 -3.62
N ARG A 89 20.17 10.84 -2.55
CA ARG A 89 21.37 11.04 -1.72
C ARG A 89 22.36 9.89 -1.91
N GLY A 90 23.64 10.18 -1.71
CA GLY A 90 24.70 9.19 -1.81
C GLY A 90 25.00 8.75 -3.24
N SER A 91 25.79 7.67 -3.36
CA SER A 91 26.20 7.10 -4.64
C SER A 91 24.99 6.63 -5.46
N GLN A 92 24.96 7.00 -6.74
CA GLN A 92 23.96 6.56 -7.72
C GLN A 92 24.40 5.28 -8.46
N ASP A 93 25.36 4.54 -7.88
CA ASP A 93 25.66 3.18 -8.32
C ASP A 93 24.44 2.26 -8.11
N LEU A 94 24.29 1.25 -8.97
CA LEU A 94 23.17 0.32 -8.96
C LEU A 94 23.01 -0.39 -7.60
N TYR A 95 24.11 -0.92 -7.05
CA TYR A 95 24.07 -1.63 -5.78
C TYR A 95 23.83 -0.69 -4.62
N GLU A 96 24.50 0.45 -4.63
CA GLU A 96 24.36 1.46 -3.57
C GLU A 96 22.93 1.97 -3.47
N THR A 97 22.31 2.27 -4.60
CA THR A 97 20.91 2.75 -4.65
C THR A 97 19.93 1.65 -4.26
N CYS A 98 20.11 0.43 -4.77
CA CYS A 98 19.29 -0.73 -4.38
C CYS A 98 19.41 -1.03 -2.88
N PHE A 99 20.63 -1.00 -2.32
CA PHE A 99 20.89 -1.20 -0.91
C PHE A 99 20.10 -0.22 -0.05
N ARG A 100 20.21 1.09 -0.33
CA ARG A 100 19.49 2.13 0.42
C ARG A 100 17.96 1.95 0.35
N VAL A 101 17.43 1.67 -0.84
CA VAL A 101 15.98 1.47 -1.03
C VAL A 101 15.49 0.21 -0.30
N MET A 102 16.21 -0.92 -0.43
CA MET A 102 15.86 -2.18 0.24
C MET A 102 15.99 -2.07 1.76
N LEU A 103 17.03 -1.39 2.25
CA LEU A 103 17.21 -1.10 3.67
C LEU A 103 16.04 -0.26 4.21
N PHE A 104 15.72 0.86 3.58
CA PHE A 104 14.56 1.68 3.97
C PHE A 104 13.28 0.84 3.98
N ARG A 105 13.03 0.08 2.90
CA ARG A 105 11.81 -0.72 2.74
C ARG A 105 11.68 -1.83 3.78
N SER A 106 12.79 -2.30 4.35
CA SER A 106 12.79 -3.33 5.39
C SER A 106 12.10 -2.88 6.68
N PHE A 107 12.21 -1.59 6.98
CA PHE A 107 11.60 -0.97 8.15
C PHE A 107 10.39 -0.11 7.80
N ASN A 108 10.40 0.47 6.59
CA ASN A 108 9.41 1.40 6.05
C ASN A 108 9.00 2.52 7.02
N ARG A 109 9.98 3.06 7.75
CA ARG A 109 9.79 4.12 8.76
C ARG A 109 10.88 5.17 8.62
N ILE A 110 10.45 6.44 8.63
CA ILE A 110 11.34 7.59 8.48
C ILE A 110 12.30 7.68 9.66
N SER A 111 11.80 7.63 10.90
CA SER A 111 12.66 7.75 12.08
C SER A 111 13.71 6.64 12.19
N THR A 112 13.41 5.42 11.73
CA THR A 112 14.38 4.32 11.69
C THR A 112 15.49 4.58 10.67
N TRP A 113 15.14 5.15 9.51
CA TRP A 113 16.13 5.58 8.54
C TRP A 113 17.02 6.68 9.12
N GLU A 114 16.44 7.71 9.73
CA GLU A 114 17.18 8.84 10.33
C GLU A 114 18.13 8.36 11.43
N LEU A 115 17.68 7.43 12.28
CA LEU A 115 18.54 6.78 13.28
C LEU A 115 19.75 6.11 12.62
N LEU A 116 19.52 5.27 11.61
CA LEU A 116 20.59 4.58 10.89
C LEU A 116 21.56 5.57 10.22
N ASP A 117 21.03 6.61 9.55
CA ASP A 117 21.81 7.64 8.84
C ASP A 117 22.65 8.50 9.79
N SER A 118 22.17 8.73 11.02
CA SER A 118 22.90 9.48 12.03
C SER A 118 24.09 8.73 12.64
N GLU A 119 24.05 7.39 12.62
CA GLU A 119 25.02 6.53 13.31
C GLU A 119 25.97 5.79 12.34
N LEU A 120 25.59 5.63 11.08
CA LEU A 120 26.27 4.77 10.11
C LEU A 120 26.42 5.44 8.74
N ASP A 121 27.45 5.06 8.00
CA ASP A 121 27.53 5.33 6.57
C ASP A 121 26.66 4.30 5.82
N LEU A 122 25.53 4.76 5.27
CA LEU A 122 24.52 3.91 4.61
C LEU A 122 24.92 3.53 3.17
N THR A 123 26.10 2.92 3.05
CA THR A 123 26.63 2.38 1.79
C THR A 123 26.70 0.85 1.82
N TRP A 124 26.52 0.22 0.67
CA TRP A 124 26.73 -1.21 0.52
C TRP A 124 28.19 -1.58 0.76
N ALA A 125 29.12 -0.79 0.22
CA ALA A 125 30.56 -1.01 0.39
C ALA A 125 31.00 -1.08 1.87
N ASN A 126 30.35 -0.33 2.76
CA ASN A 126 30.64 -0.31 4.20
C ASN A 126 29.62 -1.07 5.04
N PHE A 127 28.73 -1.86 4.41
CA PHE A 127 27.72 -2.61 5.14
C PHE A 127 28.35 -3.58 6.13
N ASN A 128 28.00 -3.41 7.41
CA ASN A 128 28.45 -4.30 8.48
C ASN A 128 27.26 -4.76 9.31
N TYR A 129 26.88 -6.03 9.13
CA TYR A 129 25.75 -6.64 9.83
C TYR A 129 25.71 -6.34 11.34
N ASN A 130 26.84 -6.46 12.03
CA ASN A 130 26.90 -6.28 13.48
C ASN A 130 26.74 -4.82 13.91
N ALA A 131 27.24 -3.86 13.11
CA ALA A 131 27.06 -2.44 13.37
C ALA A 131 25.58 -2.04 13.24
N TYR A 132 24.93 -2.45 12.15
CA TYR A 132 23.50 -2.20 11.92
C TYR A 132 22.64 -2.85 13.00
N ARG A 133 22.94 -4.12 13.35
CA ARG A 133 22.25 -4.83 14.44
C ARG A 133 22.30 -4.04 15.74
N ARG A 134 23.46 -3.47 16.10
CA ARG A 134 23.64 -2.73 17.34
C ARG A 134 22.79 -1.46 17.36
N VAL A 135 22.84 -0.65 16.30
CA VAL A 135 22.04 0.59 16.21
C VAL A 135 20.54 0.28 16.28
N LEU A 136 20.08 -0.73 15.55
CA LEU A 136 18.67 -1.14 15.58
C LEU A 136 18.26 -1.71 16.94
N GLN A 137 19.14 -2.45 17.61
CA GLN A 137 18.89 -2.96 18.96
C GLN A 137 18.72 -1.82 19.98
N GLU A 138 19.52 -0.76 19.86
CA GLU A 138 19.43 0.41 20.75
C GLU A 138 18.16 1.23 20.46
N GLY A 139 17.67 1.27 19.22
CA GLY A 139 16.42 1.93 18.82
C GLY A 139 15.13 1.09 18.98
N ASP A 140 15.23 -0.23 19.06
CA ASP A 140 14.08 -1.16 19.17
C ASP A 140 13.51 -1.18 20.60
N VAL A 141 12.80 -0.11 20.97
CA VAL A 141 11.91 -0.08 22.14
C VAL A 141 10.53 -0.56 21.68
N ASP A 142 10.14 -1.77 22.08
CA ASP A 142 8.82 -2.37 21.80
C ASP A 142 8.41 -2.36 20.31
N GLY A 143 9.33 -2.63 19.37
CA GLY A 143 9.01 -2.72 17.93
C GLY A 143 8.92 -1.39 17.20
N ALA A 144 9.29 -0.27 17.86
CA ALA A 144 9.22 1.09 17.33
C ALA A 144 10.14 1.36 16.13
N ILE A 145 10.89 0.39 15.63
CA ILE A 145 11.71 0.56 14.43
C ILE A 145 10.94 0.21 13.14
N TYR A 146 9.74 -0.36 13.22
CA TYR A 146 8.94 -0.68 12.06
C TYR A 146 7.84 0.35 11.83
N GLY A 147 7.66 0.70 10.56
CA GLY A 147 6.48 1.39 10.08
C GLY A 147 5.38 0.36 9.89
N HIS A 148 4.14 0.80 10.03
CA HIS A 148 3.06 -0.17 10.07
C HIS A 148 2.57 -0.59 8.66
N ALA A 149 2.95 0.12 7.60
CA ALA A 149 2.58 -0.22 6.22
C ALA A 149 3.64 -1.12 5.61
N TYR A 150 3.22 -2.15 4.87
CA TYR A 150 4.11 -3.01 4.08
C TYR A 150 5.24 -3.63 4.93
N ILE A 151 4.91 -4.07 6.15
CA ILE A 151 5.87 -4.74 7.03
C ILE A 151 6.43 -5.95 6.28
N LEU A 152 7.72 -5.94 5.96
CA LEU A 152 8.39 -7.13 5.45
C LEU A 152 8.30 -8.21 6.54
N ILE A 153 7.78 -9.37 6.20
CA ILE A 153 7.78 -10.50 7.14
C ILE A 153 9.22 -10.96 7.23
N ALA A 154 9.82 -10.83 8.41
CA ALA A 154 11.20 -11.23 8.65
C ALA A 154 11.32 -12.75 8.43
N PRO A 155 12.05 -13.21 7.41
CA PRO A 155 12.20 -14.63 7.19
C PRO A 155 13.02 -15.26 8.30
N ASN A 156 12.48 -16.26 9.01
CA ASN A 156 13.21 -17.05 10.02
C ASN A 156 14.36 -17.91 9.42
N ALA A 157 14.80 -17.65 8.19
CA ALA A 157 15.85 -18.40 7.50
C ALA A 157 17.27 -17.91 7.79
N TYR A 158 17.44 -16.71 8.35
CA TYR A 158 18.77 -16.11 8.52
C TYR A 158 19.31 -16.21 9.96
N GLY A 159 18.67 -17.05 10.79
CA GLY A 159 19.16 -17.39 12.13
C GLY A 159 19.07 -16.28 13.17
N GLY A 160 18.48 -15.13 12.82
CA GLY A 160 18.24 -14.03 13.74
C GLY A 160 17.15 -14.36 14.76
N ARG A 161 17.35 -13.97 16.01
CA ARG A 161 16.35 -14.07 17.09
C ARG A 161 15.34 -12.93 17.02
N LYS A 162 15.72 -11.80 16.42
CA LYS A 162 14.88 -10.62 16.22
C LYS A 162 14.54 -10.43 14.74
N SER A 163 13.41 -9.79 14.46
CA SER A 163 12.97 -9.55 13.08
C SER A 163 14.00 -8.75 12.28
N TYR A 164 14.59 -7.71 12.87
CA TYR A 164 15.55 -6.85 12.20
C TYR A 164 16.85 -7.57 11.83
N GLU A 165 17.28 -8.55 12.64
CA GLU A 165 18.43 -9.40 12.34
C GLU A 165 18.20 -10.23 11.08
N ASN A 166 16.98 -10.72 10.89
CA ASN A 166 16.60 -11.49 9.71
C ASN A 166 16.38 -10.60 8.49
N HIS A 167 15.89 -9.37 8.66
CA HIS A 167 15.81 -8.39 7.57
C HIS A 167 17.19 -7.97 7.06
N LEU A 168 18.14 -7.71 7.97
CA LEU A 168 19.53 -7.44 7.60
C LEU A 168 20.15 -8.63 6.86
N GLY A 169 19.86 -9.86 7.30
CA GLY A 169 20.30 -11.08 6.61
C GLY A 169 19.70 -11.24 5.22
N LEU A 170 18.39 -10.95 5.07
CA LEU A 170 17.72 -10.95 3.77
C LEU A 170 18.30 -9.87 2.83
N LEU A 171 18.52 -8.65 3.33
CA LEU A 171 19.13 -7.55 2.58
C LEU A 171 20.51 -7.94 2.05
N GLN A 172 21.37 -8.46 2.95
CA GLN A 172 22.70 -8.92 2.60
C GLN A 172 22.66 -10.02 1.55
N HIS A 173 21.82 -11.04 1.74
CA HIS A 173 21.68 -12.14 0.79
C HIS A 173 21.19 -11.67 -0.59
N MET A 174 20.19 -10.80 -0.65
CA MET A 174 19.69 -10.28 -1.94
C MET A 174 20.77 -9.53 -2.71
N LEU A 175 21.61 -8.73 -2.04
CA LEU A 175 22.69 -8.01 -2.69
C LEU A 175 23.85 -8.94 -3.09
N GLU A 176 24.29 -9.84 -2.20
CA GLU A 176 25.36 -10.80 -2.51
C GLU A 176 24.98 -11.78 -3.64
N ASP A 177 23.69 -12.12 -3.75
CA ASP A 177 23.17 -12.97 -4.82
C ASP A 177 22.96 -12.20 -6.15
N GLY A 178 23.28 -10.91 -6.22
CA GLY A 178 23.20 -10.10 -7.43
C GLY A 178 21.77 -9.77 -7.86
N LEU A 179 20.85 -9.59 -6.90
CA LEU A 179 19.49 -9.15 -7.20
C LEU A 179 19.45 -7.90 -8.09
N PRO A 180 20.25 -6.84 -7.84
CA PRO A 180 20.20 -5.63 -8.67
C PRO A 180 20.39 -5.91 -10.17
N GLU A 181 21.34 -6.74 -10.58
CA GLU A 181 21.57 -7.09 -11.98
C GLU A 181 20.51 -8.02 -12.53
N LYS A 182 20.00 -8.96 -11.72
CA LYS A 182 18.86 -9.80 -12.12
C LYS A 182 17.66 -8.93 -12.47
N LEU A 183 17.42 -7.86 -11.70
CA LEU A 183 16.34 -6.90 -11.96
C LEU A 183 16.60 -6.04 -13.20
N VAL A 184 17.83 -5.60 -13.45
CA VAL A 184 18.18 -4.85 -14.67
C VAL A 184 17.90 -5.67 -15.93
N ASN A 185 18.08 -6.99 -15.86
CA ASN A 185 17.84 -7.90 -16.98
C ASN A 185 16.37 -8.37 -17.13
N ALA A 186 15.48 -8.02 -16.19
CA ALA A 186 14.08 -8.40 -16.28
C ALA A 186 13.35 -7.58 -17.35
N ALA A 187 12.54 -8.26 -18.19
CA ALA A 187 11.87 -7.61 -19.31
C ALA A 187 10.68 -6.72 -18.86
N CYS A 188 10.02 -7.08 -17.76
CA CYS A 188 8.87 -6.33 -17.24
C CYS A 188 8.73 -6.46 -15.72
N MET A 189 7.86 -5.63 -15.12
CA MET A 189 7.64 -5.61 -13.66
C MET A 189 7.19 -6.96 -13.11
N LYS A 190 6.42 -7.72 -13.89
CA LYS A 190 5.92 -9.04 -13.50
C LYS A 190 7.05 -10.08 -13.38
N GLU A 191 8.00 -10.04 -14.32
CA GLU A 191 9.18 -10.90 -14.26
C GLU A 191 10.08 -10.48 -13.10
N ALA A 192 10.33 -9.18 -12.94
CA ALA A 192 11.07 -8.63 -11.81
C ALA A 192 10.44 -9.05 -10.47
N GLU A 193 9.11 -9.04 -10.36
CA GLU A 193 8.40 -9.49 -9.16
C GLU A 193 8.62 -10.97 -8.90
N SER A 194 8.56 -11.81 -9.93
CA SER A 194 8.83 -13.25 -9.79
C SER A 194 10.27 -13.53 -9.32
N ILE A 195 11.24 -12.72 -9.74
CA ILE A 195 12.63 -12.80 -9.26
C ILE A 195 12.70 -12.47 -7.76
N VAL A 196 12.13 -11.34 -7.33
CA VAL A 196 12.15 -10.94 -5.91
C VAL A 196 11.36 -11.91 -5.03
N SER A 197 10.25 -12.46 -5.53
CA SER A 197 9.43 -13.43 -4.79
C SER A 197 10.08 -14.81 -4.62
N SER A 198 11.21 -15.06 -5.27
CA SER A 198 12.00 -16.28 -5.05
C SER A 198 12.76 -16.26 -3.71
N TYR A 199 12.98 -15.09 -3.11
CA TYR A 199 13.64 -14.97 -1.82
C TYR A 199 12.65 -15.27 -0.70
N LYS A 200 13.06 -16.12 0.25
CA LYS A 200 12.23 -16.44 1.42
C LYS A 200 11.90 -15.16 2.21
N GLY A 201 10.62 -14.95 2.51
CA GLY A 201 10.10 -13.75 3.18
C GLY A 201 9.53 -12.70 2.22
N MET A 202 9.82 -12.81 0.92
CA MET A 202 9.29 -11.92 -0.11
C MET A 202 8.08 -12.58 -0.79
N GLY A 203 6.89 -12.29 -0.28
CA GLY A 203 5.64 -12.68 -0.95
C GLY A 203 5.32 -11.73 -2.12
N PRO A 204 4.46 -12.14 -3.08
CA PRO A 204 4.24 -11.39 -4.32
C PRO A 204 3.90 -9.91 -4.12
N PHE A 205 3.02 -9.64 -3.16
CA PHE A 205 2.64 -8.27 -2.84
C PHE A 205 3.81 -7.43 -2.31
N LEU A 206 4.62 -7.96 -1.39
CA LEU A 206 5.76 -7.23 -0.83
C LEU A 206 6.86 -6.99 -1.87
N SER A 207 7.12 -8.00 -2.71
CA SER A 207 8.00 -7.92 -3.87
C SER A 207 7.57 -6.79 -4.81
N PHE A 208 6.29 -6.72 -5.13
CA PHE A 208 5.72 -5.65 -5.95
C PHE A 208 5.89 -4.27 -5.31
N GLN A 209 5.65 -4.13 -4.00
CA GLN A 209 5.83 -2.85 -3.31
C GLN A 209 7.29 -2.38 -3.32
N LEU A 210 8.25 -3.28 -3.07
CA LEU A 210 9.68 -2.98 -3.20
C LEU A 210 10.02 -2.55 -4.63
N LEU A 211 9.51 -3.25 -5.64
CA LEU A 211 9.76 -2.91 -7.04
C LEU A 211 9.21 -1.56 -7.44
N LEU A 212 8.06 -1.14 -6.93
CA LEU A 212 7.54 0.20 -7.17
C LEU A 212 8.49 1.29 -6.63
N ASP A 213 9.15 1.06 -5.49
CA ASP A 213 10.15 2.02 -4.98
C ASP A 213 11.47 1.96 -5.73
N LEU A 214 11.94 0.76 -6.08
CA LEU A 214 13.10 0.61 -6.95
C LEU A 214 12.83 1.26 -8.30
N ASN A 215 11.60 1.18 -8.82
CA ASN A 215 11.19 1.83 -10.06
C ASN A 215 11.11 3.36 -9.97
N MET A 216 11.40 3.97 -8.81
CA MET A 216 11.67 5.41 -8.72
C MET A 216 13.15 5.77 -8.94
N THR A 217 14.06 4.79 -8.88
CA THR A 217 15.50 4.98 -9.14
C THR A 217 15.78 5.12 -10.66
N PRO A 218 16.94 5.67 -11.06
CA PRO A 218 17.28 5.82 -12.48
C PRO A 218 17.57 4.48 -13.20
N HIS A 219 17.74 3.37 -12.47
CA HIS A 219 18.22 2.10 -13.02
C HIS A 219 17.16 1.23 -13.69
N PHE A 220 15.91 1.34 -13.25
CA PHE A 220 14.82 0.50 -13.74
C PHE A 220 13.86 1.30 -14.63
N GLN A 221 13.17 0.68 -15.58
CA GLN A 221 12.23 1.36 -16.48
C GLN A 221 10.96 0.54 -16.68
N PHE A 222 10.47 -0.07 -15.59
CA PHE A 222 9.30 -0.91 -15.66
C PHE A 222 8.03 -0.08 -15.88
N SER A 223 7.16 -0.53 -16.78
CA SER A 223 5.86 0.09 -17.00
C SER A 223 4.94 -0.13 -15.79
N GLU A 224 4.42 0.97 -15.23
CA GLU A 224 3.41 0.94 -14.17
C GLU A 224 1.98 0.76 -14.70
N ASP A 225 1.83 0.60 -16.02
CA ASP A 225 0.53 0.56 -16.69
C ASP A 225 0.23 -0.79 -17.38
N GLU A 226 1.20 -1.71 -17.36
CA GLU A 226 1.07 -3.05 -17.93
C GLU A 226 0.47 -4.05 -16.92
N TRP A 227 0.92 -3.97 -15.67
CA TRP A 227 0.62 -4.96 -14.64
C TRP A 227 0.65 -4.36 -13.23
N ALA A 228 -0.30 -4.79 -12.40
CA ALA A 228 -0.34 -4.48 -10.98
C ALA A 228 -0.94 -5.66 -10.19
N ILE A 229 -0.44 -5.90 -8.97
CA ILE A 229 -1.05 -6.86 -8.05
C ILE A 229 -2.21 -6.17 -7.33
N CYS A 230 -3.42 -6.71 -7.49
CA CYS A 230 -4.59 -6.25 -6.76
C CYS A 230 -4.47 -6.60 -5.27
N GLY A 231 -4.15 -5.61 -4.44
CA GLY A 231 -4.08 -5.77 -2.99
C GLY A 231 -5.46 -5.98 -2.37
N PRO A 232 -5.55 -6.41 -1.10
CA PRO A 232 -6.84 -6.72 -0.46
C PRO A 232 -7.82 -5.54 -0.41
N GLY A 233 -7.29 -4.33 -0.17
CA GLY A 233 -8.11 -3.11 -0.17
C GLY A 233 -8.68 -2.81 -1.55
N ALA A 234 -7.87 -2.92 -2.59
CA ALA A 234 -8.31 -2.77 -3.98
C ALA A 234 -9.34 -3.85 -4.36
N ALA A 235 -9.10 -5.11 -3.98
CA ALA A 235 -10.02 -6.22 -4.22
C ALA A 235 -11.37 -6.04 -3.51
N GLU A 236 -11.39 -5.47 -2.30
CA GLU A 236 -12.62 -5.07 -1.63
C GLU A 236 -13.30 -3.89 -2.33
N GLY A 237 -12.53 -2.91 -2.84
CA GLY A 237 -13.03 -1.82 -3.68
C GLY A 237 -13.74 -2.34 -4.93
N LEU A 238 -13.10 -3.23 -5.68
CA LEU A 238 -13.69 -3.88 -6.85
C LEU A 238 -14.96 -4.66 -6.49
N GLN A 239 -14.99 -5.38 -5.37
CA GLN A 239 -16.19 -6.07 -4.92
C GLN A 239 -17.33 -5.12 -4.55
N LYS A 240 -17.04 -3.93 -4.00
CA LYS A 240 -18.07 -2.91 -3.76
C LYS A 240 -18.62 -2.32 -5.04
N ILE A 241 -17.79 -2.20 -6.08
CA ILE A 241 -18.19 -1.67 -7.39
C ILE A 241 -19.01 -2.71 -8.17
N PHE A 242 -18.47 -3.93 -8.29
CA PHE A 242 -18.93 -4.93 -9.25
C PHE A 242 -19.49 -6.21 -8.62
N GLY A 243 -19.52 -6.31 -7.29
CA GLY A 243 -19.95 -7.52 -6.57
C GLY A 243 -18.90 -8.63 -6.57
N CYS A 244 -19.25 -9.79 -6.01
CA CYS A 244 -18.32 -10.91 -5.83
C CYS A 244 -17.87 -11.59 -7.14
N GLY A 245 -18.50 -11.28 -8.27
CA GLY A 245 -18.17 -11.84 -9.58
C GLY A 245 -16.79 -11.45 -10.12
N VAL A 246 -16.15 -10.44 -9.53
CA VAL A 246 -14.78 -10.00 -9.89
C VAL A 246 -13.68 -10.95 -9.44
N LYS A 247 -13.98 -11.89 -8.53
CA LYS A 247 -12.95 -12.77 -7.97
C LYS A 247 -12.27 -13.61 -9.05
N GLY A 248 -10.94 -13.54 -9.11
CA GLY A 248 -10.10 -14.23 -10.09
C GLY A 248 -10.01 -13.54 -11.46
N ILE A 249 -10.57 -12.34 -11.63
CA ILE A 249 -10.42 -11.50 -12.83
C ILE A 249 -10.09 -10.04 -12.46
N GLU A 250 -9.53 -9.82 -11.28
CA GLU A 250 -9.32 -8.48 -10.71
C GLU A 250 -8.44 -7.61 -11.62
N LEU A 251 -7.37 -8.18 -12.20
CA LEU A 251 -6.46 -7.46 -13.09
C LEU A 251 -7.20 -6.98 -14.35
N GLU A 252 -8.07 -7.80 -14.92
CA GLU A 252 -8.81 -7.55 -16.14
C GLU A 252 -9.91 -6.52 -15.88
N VAL A 253 -10.54 -6.55 -14.71
CA VAL A 253 -11.45 -5.49 -14.27
C VAL A 253 -10.71 -4.16 -14.04
N MET A 254 -9.51 -4.18 -13.46
CA MET A 254 -8.68 -2.96 -13.35
C MET A 254 -8.27 -2.43 -14.73
N LYS A 255 -7.85 -3.30 -15.66
CA LYS A 255 -7.55 -2.91 -17.04
C LYS A 255 -8.77 -2.30 -17.73
N TYR A 256 -9.95 -2.89 -17.56
CA TYR A 256 -11.21 -2.31 -18.06
C TYR A 256 -11.41 -0.88 -17.52
N LEU A 257 -11.32 -0.68 -16.20
CA LEU A 257 -11.48 0.64 -15.58
C LEU A 257 -10.43 1.65 -16.06
N ARG A 258 -9.17 1.20 -16.24
CA ARG A 258 -8.07 2.01 -16.79
C ARG A 258 -8.37 2.40 -18.24
N ASP A 259 -8.82 1.47 -19.07
CA ASP A 259 -9.13 1.71 -20.49
C ASP A 259 -10.36 2.61 -20.69
N THR A 260 -11.32 2.57 -19.76
CA THR A 260 -12.54 3.37 -19.82
C THR A 260 -12.49 4.64 -18.97
N GLN A 261 -11.37 4.96 -18.32
CA GLN A 261 -11.26 6.05 -17.34
C GLN A 261 -11.80 7.39 -17.84
N TYR A 262 -11.45 7.77 -19.07
CA TYR A 262 -11.88 9.03 -19.69
C TYR A 262 -13.39 9.09 -19.90
N LYS A 263 -14.01 7.98 -20.31
CA LYS A 263 -15.47 7.89 -20.48
C LYS A 263 -16.19 8.04 -19.15
N HIS A 264 -15.61 7.54 -18.06
CA HIS A 264 -16.20 7.67 -16.74
C HIS A 264 -16.13 9.11 -16.23
N TRP A 265 -15.00 9.81 -16.36
CA TRP A 265 -14.92 11.23 -16.01
C TRP A 265 -15.81 12.10 -16.88
N GLU A 266 -15.85 11.85 -18.19
CA GLU A 266 -16.75 12.55 -19.12
C GLU A 266 -18.21 12.39 -18.72
N ARG A 267 -18.66 11.16 -18.44
CA ARG A 267 -20.03 10.88 -17.96
C ARG A 267 -20.36 11.63 -16.65
N LEU A 268 -19.37 11.83 -15.78
CA LEU A 268 -19.52 12.57 -14.53
C LEU A 268 -19.41 14.10 -14.70
N GLY A 269 -19.13 14.60 -15.91
CA GLY A 269 -18.89 16.02 -16.17
C GLY A 269 -17.58 16.54 -15.56
N ILE A 270 -16.63 15.65 -15.26
CA ILE A 270 -15.34 16.00 -14.67
C ILE A 270 -14.34 16.32 -15.80
N THR A 271 -13.89 17.57 -15.84
CA THR A 271 -12.95 18.07 -16.86
C THR A 271 -11.52 18.23 -16.33
N ASP A 272 -11.36 18.53 -15.04
CA ASP A 272 -10.05 18.63 -14.39
C ASP A 272 -9.57 17.23 -13.94
N LEU A 273 -9.07 16.47 -14.92
CA LEU A 273 -8.67 15.07 -14.70
C LEU A 273 -7.42 14.97 -13.81
N PRO A 274 -7.22 13.87 -13.06
CA PRO A 274 -5.95 13.58 -12.42
C PRO A 274 -4.80 13.59 -13.44
N ARG A 275 -3.63 14.06 -13.00
CA ARG A 275 -2.40 14.03 -13.81
C ARG A 275 -1.17 13.94 -12.92
N LEU A 276 -0.21 13.10 -13.31
CA LEU A 276 1.08 13.02 -12.63
C LEU A 276 1.86 14.34 -12.81
N HIS A 277 1.83 14.85 -14.03
CA HIS A 277 2.38 16.15 -14.44
C HIS A 277 1.60 16.64 -15.67
N ASP A 278 1.81 17.88 -16.11
CA ASP A 278 1.01 18.54 -17.16
C ASP A 278 0.99 17.84 -18.54
N GLY A 279 1.86 16.84 -18.73
CA GLY A 279 1.94 16.03 -19.96
C GLY A 279 1.44 14.59 -19.82
N ARG A 280 1.04 14.14 -18.62
CA ARG A 280 0.56 12.78 -18.35
C ARG A 280 -0.82 12.85 -17.71
N LEU A 281 -1.83 13.00 -18.57
CA LEU A 281 -3.25 12.99 -18.19
C LEU A 281 -3.71 11.57 -17.85
N GLY A 282 -4.59 11.46 -16.85
CA GLY A 282 -5.14 10.19 -16.41
C GLY A 282 -4.24 9.46 -15.43
N ILE A 283 -4.53 8.18 -15.23
CA ILE A 283 -3.90 7.28 -14.27
C ILE A 283 -3.38 6.03 -14.97
N ALA A 284 -2.30 5.45 -14.44
CA ALA A 284 -1.88 4.10 -14.82
C ALA A 284 -2.55 3.02 -13.96
N LEU A 285 -2.33 1.76 -14.33
CA LEU A 285 -2.86 0.60 -13.63
C LEU A 285 -2.43 0.55 -12.15
N VAL A 286 -1.19 0.90 -11.82
CA VAL A 286 -0.70 1.01 -10.43
C VAL A 286 -1.46 2.09 -9.64
N ASP A 287 -1.66 3.27 -10.25
CA ASP A 287 -2.40 4.38 -9.63
C ASP A 287 -3.88 3.99 -9.38
N LEU A 288 -4.47 3.21 -10.29
CA LEU A 288 -5.82 2.68 -10.16
C LEU A 288 -5.94 1.67 -9.02
N GLU A 289 -4.99 0.73 -8.90
CA GLU A 289 -4.96 -0.25 -7.79
C GLU A 289 -4.94 0.47 -6.45
N HIS A 290 -4.04 1.45 -6.32
CA HIS A 290 -3.93 2.27 -5.13
C HIS A 290 -5.22 3.06 -4.85
N SER A 291 -5.80 3.68 -5.87
CA SER A 291 -7.04 4.45 -5.76
C SER A 291 -8.24 3.59 -5.40
N LEU A 292 -8.29 2.33 -5.82
CA LEU A 292 -9.35 1.39 -5.42
C LEU A 292 -9.31 1.10 -3.92
N CYS A 293 -8.12 0.98 -3.33
CA CYS A 293 -7.95 0.82 -1.88
C CYS A 293 -8.47 2.04 -1.11
N GLU A 294 -8.15 3.25 -1.55
CA GLU A 294 -8.62 4.48 -0.90
C GLU A 294 -10.11 4.73 -1.11
N CYS A 295 -10.60 4.50 -2.33
CA CYS A 295 -12.03 4.60 -2.63
C CYS A 295 -12.84 3.59 -1.81
N GLU A 296 -12.30 2.41 -1.51
CA GLU A 296 -12.97 1.45 -0.64
C GLU A 296 -13.21 2.06 0.75
N LYS A 297 -12.22 2.77 1.33
CA LYS A 297 -12.33 3.47 2.62
C LYS A 297 -13.35 4.60 2.54
N TYR A 298 -13.27 5.43 1.50
CA TYR A 298 -14.21 6.52 1.24
C TYR A 298 -15.65 6.00 1.12
N ALA A 299 -15.85 4.88 0.42
CA ALA A 299 -17.14 4.24 0.24
C ALA A 299 -17.73 3.67 1.55
N ARG A 300 -16.92 3.33 2.57
CA ARG A 300 -17.45 2.93 3.90
C ARG A 300 -18.28 4.04 4.53
N VAL A 301 -17.83 5.29 4.35
CA VAL A 301 -18.49 6.49 4.89
C VAL A 301 -19.62 6.93 3.97
N LYS A 302 -19.36 7.05 2.67
CA LYS A 302 -20.36 7.57 1.70
C LYS A 302 -21.53 6.61 1.45
N TYR A 303 -21.26 5.31 1.43
CA TYR A 303 -22.25 4.28 1.10
C TYR A 303 -22.32 3.18 2.18
N PRO A 304 -22.77 3.49 3.40
CA PRO A 304 -22.76 2.55 4.53
C PRO A 304 -23.62 1.30 4.30
N ARG A 305 -24.55 1.34 3.33
CA ARG A 305 -25.39 0.19 2.93
C ARG A 305 -24.68 -0.78 1.99
N ILE A 306 -23.59 -0.37 1.33
CA ILE A 306 -22.76 -1.21 0.48
C ILE A 306 -21.58 -1.72 1.33
N SER A 307 -21.86 -2.74 2.14
CA SER A 307 -20.91 -3.24 3.13
C SER A 307 -19.81 -4.09 2.47
N GLY A 308 -18.56 -3.78 2.79
CA GLY A 308 -17.41 -4.67 2.63
C GLY A 308 -17.15 -5.48 3.90
N LYS A 309 -15.95 -6.07 4.01
CA LYS A 309 -15.53 -6.75 5.26
C LYS A 309 -15.37 -5.73 6.39
N ARG A 310 -14.77 -4.58 6.07
CA ARG A 310 -14.60 -3.45 7.00
C ARG A 310 -15.71 -2.42 6.79
N LYS A 311 -16.26 -1.91 7.90
CA LYS A 311 -17.46 -1.05 7.90
C LYS A 311 -17.20 0.40 8.31
N THR A 312 -16.09 0.67 8.99
CA THR A 312 -15.78 2.00 9.50
C THR A 312 -14.46 2.50 8.95
N TYR A 313 -14.33 3.82 8.90
CA TYR A 313 -13.08 4.52 8.67
C TYR A 313 -13.01 5.64 9.71
N LYS A 314 -11.89 5.75 10.42
CA LYS A 314 -11.77 6.61 11.61
C LYS A 314 -10.53 7.50 11.61
N ARG A 315 -9.70 7.41 10.57
CA ARG A 315 -8.43 8.14 10.53
C ARG A 315 -8.70 9.57 10.11
N LEU A 316 -8.71 10.48 11.09
CA LEU A 316 -8.94 11.89 10.86
C LEU A 316 -7.75 12.53 10.12
N TYR A 317 -8.06 13.48 9.25
CA TYR A 317 -7.08 14.32 8.60
C TYR A 317 -6.70 15.48 9.52
N LEU A 318 -5.40 15.65 9.73
CA LEU A 318 -4.85 16.85 10.36
C LEU A 318 -4.13 17.65 9.28
N ALA A 319 -4.54 18.91 9.09
CA ALA A 319 -3.90 19.79 8.14
C ALA A 319 -2.52 20.22 8.67
N THR A 320 -1.53 20.23 7.77
CA THR A 320 -0.23 20.86 8.01
C THR A 320 -0.21 22.19 7.26
N GLU A 321 0.37 23.21 7.88
CA GLU A 321 0.60 24.52 7.24
C GLU A 321 1.90 24.57 6.44
N LEU A 322 2.70 23.49 6.48
CA LEU A 322 3.95 23.41 5.74
C LEU A 322 3.69 23.39 4.22
N PRO A 323 4.46 24.15 3.43
CA PRO A 323 4.38 24.09 1.98
C PRO A 323 4.61 22.67 1.46
N LEU A 324 3.82 22.26 0.47
CA LEU A 324 4.06 21.01 -0.25
C LEU A 324 5.17 21.23 -1.29
N ASP A 325 6.40 20.93 -0.91
CA ASP A 325 7.46 20.70 -1.88
C ASP A 325 7.33 19.26 -2.40
N LEU A 326 7.02 19.05 -3.67
CA LEU A 326 6.84 17.73 -4.29
C LEU A 326 7.82 17.54 -5.45
N VAL A 327 8.53 16.41 -5.46
CA VAL A 327 9.46 16.02 -6.54
C VAL A 327 8.99 14.74 -7.22
N LEU A 328 9.41 14.57 -8.48
CA LEU A 328 9.25 13.33 -9.24
C LEU A 328 10.62 12.69 -9.46
N PRO A 329 10.69 11.35 -9.66
CA PRO A 329 11.85 10.72 -10.29
C PRO A 329 12.25 11.47 -11.56
N GLU A 330 13.55 11.68 -11.79
CA GLU A 330 14.04 12.45 -12.94
C GLU A 330 13.47 11.90 -14.26
N LYS A 331 13.45 10.57 -14.41
CA LYS A 331 12.91 9.86 -15.58
C LYS A 331 11.39 9.99 -15.78
N TRP A 332 10.65 10.37 -14.75
CA TRP A 332 9.19 10.58 -14.85
C TRP A 332 8.85 12.04 -15.18
N THR A 333 9.85 12.91 -15.30
CA THR A 333 9.64 14.28 -15.77
C THR A 333 9.52 14.32 -17.30
N PRO A 334 8.71 15.25 -17.86
CA PRO A 334 8.48 15.37 -19.30
C PRO A 334 9.72 15.45 -20.20
N ARG A 335 10.90 15.77 -19.66
CA ARG A 335 12.12 16.03 -20.44
C ARG A 335 13.16 14.91 -20.40
N GLY A 336 12.97 13.86 -19.58
CA GLY A 336 13.77 12.63 -19.65
C GLY A 336 15.30 12.79 -19.64
N GLY A 337 15.85 13.90 -19.14
CA GLY A 337 17.30 14.13 -19.07
C GLY A 337 17.70 15.60 -18.89
N THR A 338 18.76 15.78 -18.08
CA THR A 338 19.52 17.02 -17.81
C THR A 338 19.49 18.09 -18.93
N SER A 339 18.64 19.11 -18.77
CA SER A 339 18.92 20.47 -19.27
C SER A 339 17.96 21.52 -18.67
N GLY A 340 18.50 22.28 -17.71
CA GLY A 340 18.34 23.73 -17.71
C GLY A 340 16.96 24.31 -17.42
N THR A 341 16.21 23.78 -16.46
CA THR A 341 15.66 24.52 -15.30
C THR A 341 15.08 23.44 -14.38
N PRO A 342 15.65 23.18 -13.19
CA PRO A 342 14.95 22.39 -12.17
C PRO A 342 13.58 23.02 -11.95
N ILE A 343 12.56 22.23 -11.60
CA ILE A 343 11.52 22.80 -10.74
C ILE A 343 12.26 23.15 -9.45
N SER A 344 12.79 24.36 -9.38
CA SER A 344 13.44 24.92 -8.21
C SER A 344 12.34 25.62 -7.44
N ILE A 345 11.90 25.00 -6.34
CA ILE A 345 11.41 25.75 -5.21
C ILE A 345 12.40 25.45 -4.09
N SER A 346 13.04 26.52 -3.64
CA SER A 346 14.25 26.54 -2.82
C SER A 346 14.10 25.85 -1.47
N HIS A 347 15.18 25.14 -1.10
CA HIS A 347 15.68 24.86 0.26
C HIS A 347 14.66 24.61 1.38
N LEU A 348 14.60 23.36 1.85
CA LEU A 348 14.30 23.14 3.27
C LEU A 348 15.53 23.55 4.09
N PRO A 349 15.36 24.23 5.23
CA PRO A 349 16.44 24.37 6.19
C PRO A 349 16.83 22.98 6.71
N ASP A 350 18.13 22.69 6.70
CA ASP A 350 18.71 21.61 7.50
C ASP A 350 18.36 21.90 8.96
N ASN A 351 17.70 20.94 9.62
CA ASN A 351 17.24 20.96 11.01
C ASN A 351 15.83 21.52 11.26
N GLU A 352 14.81 20.69 11.06
CA GLU A 352 13.81 20.49 12.11
C GLU A 352 13.58 18.99 12.28
N PRO A 353 13.55 18.47 13.53
CA PRO A 353 13.17 17.09 13.75
C PRO A 353 11.73 16.92 13.25
N LEU A 354 11.52 15.99 12.33
CA LEU A 354 10.19 15.52 11.94
C LEU A 354 9.60 14.75 13.14
N THR A 355 9.25 15.46 14.20
CA THR A 355 8.78 14.89 15.47
C THR A 355 7.54 14.03 15.23
N GLU A 356 7.71 12.73 15.45
CA GLU A 356 6.87 11.68 16.09
C GLU A 356 5.33 11.72 16.02
N LEU A 357 4.67 12.82 15.69
CA LEU A 357 3.21 12.97 15.76
C LEU A 357 2.45 12.45 14.54
N GLU A 358 3.15 11.95 13.51
CA GLU A 358 2.53 11.47 12.27
C GLU A 358 2.77 9.98 11.96
N ASP A 359 3.56 9.29 12.80
CA ASP A 359 4.02 7.92 12.57
C ASP A 359 3.05 6.83 13.04
N SER A 360 1.82 7.19 13.45
CA SER A 360 0.78 6.19 13.67
C SER A 360 0.16 5.74 12.33
N ASP A 361 0.13 4.42 12.13
CA ASP A 361 -0.63 3.60 11.16
C ASP A 361 -0.06 3.31 9.77
N PRO A 362 -0.36 2.10 9.20
CA PRO A 362 -1.43 1.12 9.53
C PRO A 362 -1.11 -0.12 10.41
N GLU A 363 -1.71 -0.28 11.58
CA GLU A 363 -1.71 -1.56 12.31
C GLU A 363 -2.27 -2.73 11.45
N TYR A 364 -1.49 -3.81 11.27
CA TYR A 364 -2.02 -5.08 10.79
C TYR A 364 -2.75 -5.79 11.95
N GLU A 365 -4.06 -5.56 12.04
CA GLU A 365 -4.87 -6.20 13.07
C GLU A 365 -4.96 -7.72 12.81
N ILE A 366 -4.58 -8.51 13.81
CA ILE A 366 -4.77 -9.96 13.81
C ILE A 366 -6.27 -10.25 14.03
N SER A 367 -6.89 -10.99 13.12
CA SER A 367 -8.29 -11.37 13.25
C SER A 367 -8.49 -12.46 14.30
N HIS A 368 -7.73 -13.55 14.19
CA HIS A 368 -7.75 -14.67 15.13
C HIS A 368 -6.65 -15.68 14.81
N ILE A 369 -6.32 -16.51 15.80
CA ILE A 369 -5.53 -17.72 15.59
C ILE A 369 -6.42 -18.82 14.98
N VAL A 370 -5.88 -19.49 13.98
CA VAL A 370 -6.52 -20.57 13.20
C VAL A 370 -6.13 -21.94 13.73
N ARG A 371 -4.83 -22.13 14.01
CA ARG A 371 -4.22 -23.37 14.48
C ARG A 371 -3.05 -23.09 15.42
N GLU A 372 -2.71 -24.06 16.24
CA GLU A 372 -1.48 -24.07 17.05
C GLU A 372 -0.68 -25.34 16.74
N ALA A 373 0.64 -25.26 16.82
CA ALA A 373 1.56 -26.38 16.62
C ALA A 373 2.76 -26.27 17.58
N LEU A 374 3.25 -27.41 18.06
CA LEU A 374 4.49 -27.48 18.83
C LEU A 374 5.68 -27.44 17.89
N ILE A 375 6.63 -26.56 18.20
CA ILE A 375 7.91 -26.49 17.48
C ILE A 375 8.91 -27.52 18.02
N PRO A 376 9.76 -28.11 17.15
CA PRO A 376 10.74 -29.13 17.54
C PRO A 376 11.73 -28.68 18.62
N GLU A 377 12.11 -27.40 18.66
CA GLU A 377 13.02 -26.85 19.67
C GLU A 377 12.34 -26.53 21.03
N GLY A 378 11.03 -26.75 21.15
CA GLY A 378 10.23 -26.41 22.32
C GLY A 378 9.58 -25.02 22.23
N GLY A 379 8.27 -24.96 22.47
CA GLY A 379 7.45 -23.75 22.33
C GLY A 379 6.20 -23.98 21.49
N MET A 380 5.44 -22.92 21.23
CA MET A 380 4.20 -22.97 20.44
C MET A 380 4.25 -21.95 19.30
N GLU A 381 3.85 -22.39 18.10
CA GLU A 381 3.55 -21.53 16.97
C GLU A 381 2.05 -21.52 16.71
N TYR A 382 1.58 -20.42 16.14
CA TYR A 382 0.19 -20.16 15.86
C TYR A 382 0.02 -19.75 14.40
N LEU A 383 -0.86 -20.44 13.67
CA LEU A 383 -1.28 -20.01 12.35
C LEU A 383 -2.24 -18.83 12.51
N VAL A 384 -1.82 -17.65 12.11
CA VAL A 384 -2.49 -16.38 12.37
C VAL A 384 -3.23 -15.92 11.13
N ARG A 385 -4.51 -15.59 11.32
CA ARG A 385 -5.34 -14.97 10.30
C ARG A 385 -5.44 -13.48 10.53
N TRP A 386 -5.17 -12.72 9.48
CA TRP A 386 -5.19 -11.26 9.50
C TRP A 386 -6.59 -10.71 9.18
N VAL A 387 -6.98 -9.59 9.79
CA VAL A 387 -8.27 -8.94 9.54
C VAL A 387 -8.37 -8.53 8.06
N GLY A 388 -9.23 -9.22 7.31
CA GLY A 388 -9.49 -8.95 5.90
C GLY A 388 -8.78 -9.88 4.92
N TRP A 389 -7.90 -10.78 5.38
CA TRP A 389 -7.11 -11.66 4.50
C TRP A 389 -7.70 -13.07 4.38
N THR A 390 -7.45 -13.71 3.23
CA THR A 390 -7.83 -15.11 2.94
C THR A 390 -6.81 -16.09 3.52
N PRO A 391 -7.17 -17.38 3.71
CA PRO A 391 -6.30 -18.36 4.36
C PRO A 391 -4.94 -18.60 3.68
N GLU A 392 -4.82 -18.28 2.39
CA GLU A 392 -3.56 -18.35 1.63
C GLU A 392 -2.49 -17.35 2.12
N TRP A 393 -2.89 -16.35 2.92
CA TRP A 393 -2.00 -15.36 3.55
C TRP A 393 -1.85 -15.56 5.06
N ASP A 394 -2.37 -16.68 5.59
CA ASP A 394 -2.14 -17.01 6.99
C ASP A 394 -0.65 -17.32 7.19
N LEU A 395 -0.09 -16.86 8.30
CA LEU A 395 1.32 -17.08 8.64
C LEU A 395 1.43 -17.81 9.96
N TRP A 396 2.34 -18.78 10.04
CA TRP A 396 2.74 -19.35 11.33
C TRP A 396 3.65 -18.34 12.03
N LEU A 397 3.20 -17.85 13.19
CA LEU A 397 3.93 -16.93 14.05
C LEU A 397 4.19 -17.61 15.39
N ALA A 398 5.40 -17.49 15.92
CA ALA A 398 5.73 -17.95 17.26
C ALA A 398 4.95 -17.15 18.32
N GLU A 399 4.71 -17.75 19.48
CA GLU A 399 4.09 -17.05 20.62
C GLU A 399 4.80 -15.73 20.97
N SER A 400 6.12 -15.69 20.82
CA SER A 400 6.95 -14.50 21.01
C SER A 400 6.69 -13.37 20.02
N GLU A 401 6.15 -13.66 18.84
CA GLU A 401 5.82 -12.70 17.78
C GLU A 401 4.38 -12.17 17.93
N LEU A 402 3.60 -12.76 18.83
CA LEU A 402 2.23 -12.35 19.15
C LEU A 402 2.12 -11.54 20.44
N ARG A 403 3.26 -11.11 21.00
CA ARG A 403 3.34 -10.38 22.28
C ARG A 403 2.60 -9.03 22.26
N ASP A 404 2.53 -8.39 21.10
CA ASP A 404 1.83 -7.12 20.91
C ASP A 404 0.33 -7.30 20.61
N ALA A 405 -0.16 -8.55 20.59
CA ALA A 405 -1.58 -8.91 20.43
C ALA A 405 -2.06 -9.89 21.53
N PRO A 406 -1.91 -9.55 22.83
CA PRO A 406 -2.16 -10.48 23.93
C PRO A 406 -3.62 -10.94 24.02
N GLU A 407 -4.56 -10.10 23.59
CA GLU A 407 -5.98 -10.44 23.57
C GLU A 407 -6.30 -11.59 22.60
N VAL A 408 -5.56 -11.72 21.49
CA VAL A 408 -5.76 -12.81 20.51
C VAL A 408 -5.33 -14.16 21.11
N LEU A 409 -4.20 -14.18 21.82
CA LEU A 409 -3.71 -15.38 22.51
C LEU A 409 -4.68 -15.81 23.63
N LYS A 410 -5.20 -14.84 24.38
CA LYS A 410 -6.21 -15.07 25.43
C LYS A 410 -7.51 -15.64 24.85
N ASP A 411 -8.03 -15.03 23.79
CA ASP A 411 -9.22 -15.49 23.06
C ASP A 411 -9.06 -16.93 22.56
N TRP A 412 -7.90 -17.24 22.00
CA TRP A 412 -7.58 -18.58 21.53
C TRP A 412 -7.53 -19.60 22.68
N SER A 413 -6.87 -19.25 23.80
CA SER A 413 -6.80 -20.09 24.99
C SER A 413 -8.19 -20.39 25.57
N GLU A 414 -9.06 -19.38 25.65
CA GLU A 414 -10.45 -19.55 26.10
C GLU A 414 -11.26 -20.46 25.17
N ARG A 415 -11.14 -20.28 23.85
CA ARG A 415 -11.79 -21.16 22.85
C ARG A 415 -11.26 -22.59 22.94
N ARG A 416 -9.95 -22.77 23.17
CA ARG A 416 -9.31 -24.08 23.38
C ARG A 416 -9.85 -24.76 24.63
N ASN A 417 -9.94 -24.04 25.74
CA ASN A 417 -10.47 -24.56 27.00
C ASN A 417 -11.97 -24.89 26.89
N LYS A 418 -12.77 -24.09 26.17
CA LYS A 418 -14.17 -24.40 25.85
C LYS A 418 -14.31 -25.64 24.95
N ARG A 419 -13.41 -25.84 23.99
CA ARG A 419 -13.35 -27.06 23.14
C ARG A 419 -12.98 -28.31 23.93
N LYS A 420 -12.04 -28.22 24.88
CA LYS A 420 -11.66 -29.32 25.77
C LYS A 420 -12.76 -29.69 26.78
N ARG A 421 -13.61 -28.74 27.17
CA ARG A 421 -14.74 -28.93 28.10
C ARG A 421 -16.03 -29.42 27.44
N ARG A 422 -16.12 -29.49 26.12
CA ARG A 422 -17.28 -30.08 25.43
C ARG A 422 -17.20 -31.60 25.59
N PRO A 423 -18.18 -32.28 26.23
CA PRO A 423 -18.21 -33.73 26.27
C PRO A 423 -18.22 -34.26 24.83
N LYS A 424 -17.37 -35.26 24.55
CA LYS A 424 -17.45 -36.01 23.29
C LYS A 424 -18.88 -36.53 23.19
N LYS A 425 -19.62 -36.12 22.16
CA LYS A 425 -20.85 -36.81 21.78
C LYS A 425 -20.43 -38.21 21.37
N ASN A 426 -20.57 -39.16 22.29
CA ASN A 426 -20.58 -40.58 21.95
C ASN A 426 -21.78 -40.77 21.02
N TRP A 427 -21.49 -41.18 19.79
CA TRP A 427 -22.48 -41.80 18.92
C TRP A 427 -22.68 -43.24 19.37
#